data_AF-A0A2D6E4C2-F1
#
_entry.id   AF-A0A2D6E4C2-F1
#
_cell.length_a   1.000
_cell.length_b   1.000
_cell.length_c   1.000
_cell.angle_alpha   90.00
_cell.angle_beta   90.00
_cell.angle_gamma   90.00
#
_symmetry.space_group_name_H-M   'P 1'
#
loop_
_entity.id
_entity.type
_entity.pdbx_description
1 polymer ?
#
loop_
_entity_poly.entity_id
_entity_poly.type
_entity_poly.pdbx_seq_one_letter_code
_entity_poly.pdbx_strand_id
1 'polypeptide(L)'
;MKFIAIAFLFLFSSAAYGDEQVTAVQEGDPAPFDGTCFNIEAAARILTELDNADEACQVKLNHQLGLQAAEYDLKITNLNASLERCNSVCEERIAIYQNQSLYFQEELKKQRGPAPAWTFVGGVIAGSVLTIATAYALSNVLEN
;
A
#
# COMPACT_ATOMS: atom_id res chain seq x y z
N MET A 1 -20.26 -52.55 62.97
CA MET A 1 -20.15 -51.07 62.99
C MET A 1 -18.72 -50.57 63.24
N LYS A 2 -17.92 -51.17 64.14
CA LYS A 2 -16.51 -50.77 64.36
C LYS A 2 -15.58 -50.92 63.13
N PHE A 3 -15.76 -51.97 62.32
CA PHE A 3 -14.92 -52.20 61.13
C PHE A 3 -15.14 -51.19 59.98
N ILE A 4 -16.34 -50.60 59.87
CA ILE A 4 -16.64 -49.60 58.84
C ILE A 4 -16.01 -48.24 59.20
N ALA A 5 -16.01 -47.89 60.49
CA ALA A 5 -15.37 -46.67 60.98
C ALA A 5 -13.85 -46.68 60.78
N ILE A 6 -13.21 -47.86 60.92
CA ILE A 6 -11.76 -48.02 60.72
C ILE A 6 -11.40 -47.93 59.21
N ALA A 7 -12.23 -48.47 58.32
CA ALA A 7 -12.03 -48.37 56.87
C ALA A 7 -12.16 -46.93 56.35
N PHE A 8 -13.05 -46.13 56.95
CA PHE A 8 -13.22 -44.72 56.59
C PHE A 8 -12.05 -43.83 57.06
N LEU A 9 -11.37 -44.23 58.13
CA LEU A 9 -10.20 -43.52 58.70
C LEU A 9 -8.92 -43.73 57.88
N PHE A 10 -8.80 -44.86 57.17
CA PHE A 10 -7.68 -45.14 56.24
C PHE A 10 -7.81 -44.45 54.88
N LEU A 11 -9.00 -43.98 54.50
CA LEU A 11 -9.23 -43.31 53.21
C LEU A 11 -8.89 -41.80 53.22
N PHE A 12 -8.70 -41.21 54.40
CA PHE A 12 -8.46 -39.77 54.56
C PHE A 12 -6.99 -39.36 54.73
N SER A 13 -6.04 -40.31 54.79
CA SER A 13 -4.64 -40.03 55.14
C SER A 13 -3.73 -39.60 53.98
N SER A 14 -4.23 -39.44 52.75
CA SER A 14 -3.35 -39.21 51.57
C SER A 14 -3.42 -37.83 50.92
N ALA A 15 -4.06 -36.83 51.54
CA ALA A 15 -3.92 -35.45 51.08
C ALA A 15 -2.75 -34.75 51.80
N ALA A 16 -1.51 -35.09 51.43
CA ALA A 16 -0.34 -34.31 51.81
C ALA A 16 -0.27 -33.09 50.87
N TYR A 17 -0.70 -31.93 51.37
CA TYR A 17 -0.51 -30.64 50.71
C TYR A 17 0.89 -30.13 51.07
N GLY A 18 1.78 -30.08 50.08
CA GLY A 18 3.03 -29.32 50.14
C GLY A 18 2.77 -27.88 49.72
N ASP A 19 3.24 -26.92 50.50
CA ASP A 19 3.21 -25.51 50.14
C ASP A 19 4.49 -25.16 49.35
N GLU A 20 4.42 -24.20 48.44
CA GLU A 20 5.56 -23.79 47.62
C GLU A 20 6.66 -23.17 48.51
N GLN A 21 7.75 -23.90 48.72
CA GLN A 21 8.83 -23.48 49.61
C GLN A 21 10.12 -23.20 48.85
N VAL A 22 10.64 -22.02 49.10
CA VAL A 22 11.93 -21.55 48.62
C VAL A 22 12.83 -21.35 49.84
N THR A 23 13.92 -22.09 49.94
CA THR A 23 14.86 -22.00 51.06
C THR A 23 16.23 -21.60 50.56
N ALA A 24 16.78 -20.51 51.11
CA ALA A 24 18.17 -20.13 50.86
C ALA A 24 19.08 -20.95 51.78
N VAL A 25 20.13 -21.53 51.20
CA VAL A 25 21.12 -22.35 51.88
C VAL A 25 22.45 -21.61 51.88
N GLN A 26 23.09 -21.52 53.05
CA GLN A 26 24.35 -20.81 53.28
C GLN A 26 25.46 -21.74 53.81
N GLU A 27 26.69 -21.23 53.76
CA GLU A 27 27.89 -21.97 54.13
C GLU A 27 27.81 -22.42 55.61
N GLY A 28 27.61 -23.72 55.83
CA GLY A 28 27.39 -24.31 57.16
C GLY A 28 26.09 -25.11 57.31
N ASP A 29 25.16 -25.00 56.37
CA ASP A 29 23.96 -25.83 56.28
C ASP A 29 24.27 -27.25 55.75
N PRO A 30 23.39 -28.26 55.94
CA PRO A 30 23.64 -29.65 55.54
C PRO A 30 23.79 -29.87 54.01
N ALA A 31 23.67 -28.83 53.17
CA ALA A 31 23.90 -28.94 51.75
C ALA A 31 25.34 -28.55 51.39
N PRO A 32 25.99 -29.27 50.44
CA PRO A 32 27.40 -29.08 50.10
C PRO A 32 27.71 -27.82 49.26
N PHE A 33 26.73 -26.96 49.00
CA PHE A 33 26.90 -25.75 48.19
C PHE A 33 25.86 -24.69 48.56
N ASP A 34 26.27 -23.42 48.50
CA ASP A 34 25.39 -22.27 48.67
C ASP A 34 24.45 -22.12 47.49
N GLY A 35 23.16 -21.90 47.77
CA GLY A 35 22.15 -21.83 46.72
C GLY A 35 20.74 -21.64 47.24
N THR A 36 19.78 -21.56 46.31
CA THR A 36 18.36 -21.53 46.63
C THR A 36 17.74 -22.87 46.27
N CYS A 37 17.29 -23.61 47.28
CA CYS A 37 16.59 -24.87 47.11
C CYS A 37 15.10 -24.60 46.89
N PHE A 38 14.60 -25.09 45.76
CA PHE A 38 13.17 -25.09 45.43
C PHE A 38 12.60 -26.47 45.72
N ASN A 39 11.41 -26.53 46.32
CA ASN A 39 10.64 -27.78 46.30
C ASN A 39 10.18 -28.09 44.86
N ILE A 40 9.75 -29.34 44.62
CA ILE A 40 9.38 -29.80 43.27
C ILE A 40 8.26 -28.93 42.66
N GLU A 41 7.30 -28.49 43.47
CA GLU A 41 6.18 -27.65 43.03
C GLU A 41 6.64 -26.23 42.62
N ALA A 42 7.52 -25.60 43.39
CA ALA A 42 8.09 -24.28 43.08
C ALA A 42 8.99 -24.35 41.84
N ALA A 43 9.79 -25.41 41.69
CA ALA A 43 10.61 -25.63 40.49
C ALA A 43 9.74 -25.83 39.24
N ALA A 44 8.67 -26.63 39.33
CA ALA A 44 7.73 -26.86 38.24
C ALA A 44 6.98 -25.56 37.84
N ARG A 45 6.60 -24.74 38.82
CA ARG A 45 5.95 -23.45 38.57
C ARG A 45 6.86 -22.47 37.84
N ILE A 46 8.11 -22.32 38.28
CA ILE A 46 9.09 -21.44 37.61
C ILE A 46 9.33 -21.89 36.18
N LEU A 47 9.45 -23.20 35.95
CA LEU A 47 9.63 -23.75 34.60
C LEU A 47 8.41 -23.43 33.72
N THR A 48 7.20 -23.62 34.25
CA THR A 48 5.94 -23.33 33.54
C THR A 48 5.77 -21.83 33.27
N GLU A 49 6.13 -20.96 34.22
CA GLU A 49 6.12 -19.52 34.03
C GLU A 49 7.12 -19.07 32.96
N LEU A 50 8.30 -19.69 32.91
CA LEU A 50 9.30 -19.42 31.88
C LEU A 50 8.79 -19.80 30.49
N ASP A 51 8.23 -21.01 30.34
CA ASP A 51 7.69 -21.49 29.07
C ASP A 51 6.53 -20.60 28.60
N ASN A 52 5.61 -20.25 29.50
CA ASN A 52 4.49 -19.34 29.20
C ASN A 52 4.98 -17.93 28.83
N ALA A 53 6.04 -17.44 29.48
CA ALA A 53 6.62 -16.14 29.18
C ALA A 53 7.25 -16.11 27.78
N ASP A 54 7.93 -17.18 27.38
CA ASP A 54 8.51 -17.30 26.04
C ASP A 54 7.41 -17.38 24.97
N GLU A 55 6.39 -18.21 25.17
CA GLU A 55 5.23 -18.29 24.27
C GLU A 55 4.52 -16.93 24.13
N ALA A 56 4.26 -16.24 25.25
CA ALA A 56 3.65 -14.92 25.24
C ALA A 56 4.51 -13.88 24.50
N CYS A 57 5.84 -13.95 24.67
CA CYS A 57 6.78 -13.10 23.96
C CYS A 57 6.73 -13.36 22.44
N GLN A 58 6.77 -14.62 22.02
CA GLN A 58 6.69 -15.02 20.63
C GLN A 58 5.37 -14.60 19.98
N VAL A 59 4.24 -14.79 20.68
CA VAL A 59 2.92 -14.33 20.19
C VAL A 59 2.90 -12.83 19.99
N LYS A 60 3.41 -12.05 20.96
CA LYS A 60 3.48 -10.59 20.86
C LYS A 60 4.38 -10.14 19.72
N LEU A 61 5.54 -10.78 19.56
CA LEU A 61 6.47 -10.49 18.48
C LEU A 61 5.83 -10.76 17.12
N ASN A 62 5.23 -11.93 16.94
CA ASN A 62 4.54 -12.30 15.71
C ASN A 62 3.38 -11.36 15.38
N HIS A 63 2.63 -10.93 16.40
CA HIS A 63 1.57 -9.94 16.22
C HIS A 63 2.12 -8.59 15.73
N GLN A 64 3.19 -8.09 16.36
CA GLN A 64 3.82 -6.83 15.97
C GLN A 64 4.44 -6.90 14.56
N LEU A 65 5.12 -8.01 14.24
CA LEU A 65 5.67 -8.24 12.90
C LEU A 65 4.55 -8.33 11.85
N GLY A 66 3.43 -9.00 12.18
CA GLY A 66 2.27 -9.10 11.31
C GLY A 66 1.63 -7.74 11.02
N LEU A 67 1.45 -6.91 12.04
CA LEU A 67 0.95 -5.54 11.87
C LEU A 67 1.90 -4.71 11.00
N GLN A 68 3.20 -4.75 11.31
CA GLN A 68 4.20 -4.01 10.55
C GLN A 68 4.26 -4.46 9.08
N ALA A 69 4.19 -5.77 8.83
CA ALA A 69 4.15 -6.31 7.48
C ALA A 69 2.90 -5.85 6.72
N ALA A 70 1.72 -5.88 7.35
CA ALA A 70 0.48 -5.41 6.74
C ALA A 70 0.51 -3.90 6.43
N GLU A 71 1.09 -3.08 7.32
CA GLU A 71 1.26 -1.64 7.08
C GLU A 71 2.17 -1.37 5.88
N TYR A 72 3.31 -2.06 5.80
CA TYR A 72 4.22 -1.91 4.67
C TYR A 72 3.62 -2.42 3.37
N ASP A 73 2.93 -3.56 3.40
CA ASP A 73 2.26 -4.12 2.23
C ASP A 73 1.17 -3.17 1.69
N LEU A 74 0.38 -2.58 2.58
CA LEU A 74 -0.59 -1.55 2.21
C LEU A 74 0.10 -0.33 1.60
N LYS A 75 1.22 0.13 2.18
CA LYS A 75 1.98 1.28 1.68
C LYS A 75 2.55 1.01 0.29
N ILE A 76 3.13 -0.17 0.06
CA ILE A 76 3.66 -0.60 -1.23
C ILE A 76 2.53 -0.68 -2.27
N THR A 77 1.43 -1.34 -1.91
CA THR A 77 0.26 -1.48 -2.80
C THR A 77 -0.30 -0.13 -3.21
N ASN A 78 -0.42 0.81 -2.28
CA ASN A 78 -0.91 2.16 -2.57
C ASN A 78 0.07 2.95 -3.46
N LEU A 79 1.39 2.80 -3.23
CA LEU A 79 2.41 3.39 -4.09
C LEU A 79 2.32 2.85 -5.53
N ASN A 80 2.22 1.52 -5.68
CA ASN A 80 2.09 0.87 -6.98
C ASN A 80 0.81 1.31 -7.70
N ALA A 81 -0.33 1.34 -7.00
CA ALA A 81 -1.59 1.82 -7.57
C ALA A 81 -1.53 3.30 -7.98
N SER A 82 -0.73 4.11 -7.29
CA SER A 82 -0.54 5.52 -7.64
C SER A 82 0.38 5.69 -8.85
N LEU A 83 1.43 4.88 -8.93
CA LEU A 83 2.34 4.83 -10.08
C LEU A 83 1.59 4.37 -11.34
N GLU A 84 0.82 3.28 -11.23
CA GLU A 84 0.04 2.75 -12.35
C GLU A 84 -0.99 3.76 -12.85
N ARG A 85 -1.71 4.43 -11.94
CA ARG A 85 -2.60 5.55 -12.32
C ARG A 85 -1.85 6.68 -13.02
N CYS A 86 -0.66 7.04 -12.56
CA CYS A 86 0.13 8.09 -13.20
C CYS A 86 0.53 7.69 -14.63
N ASN A 87 1.00 6.46 -14.81
CA ASN A 87 1.37 5.91 -16.11
C ASN A 87 0.16 5.85 -17.06
N SER A 88 -0.97 5.32 -16.61
CA SER A 88 -2.17 5.19 -17.44
C SER A 88 -2.69 6.56 -17.90
N VAL A 89 -2.71 7.55 -17.01
CA VAL A 89 -3.11 8.93 -17.34
C VAL A 89 -2.11 9.56 -18.31
N CYS A 90 -0.82 9.30 -18.15
CA CYS A 90 0.20 9.84 -19.05
C CYS A 90 0.06 9.25 -20.46
N GLU A 91 -0.14 7.93 -20.55
CA GLU A 91 -0.36 7.21 -21.81
C GLU A 91 -1.63 7.69 -22.52
N GLU A 92 -2.74 7.81 -21.79
CA GLU A 92 -4.00 8.35 -22.34
C GLU A 92 -3.82 9.77 -22.86
N ARG A 93 -3.11 10.64 -22.12
CA ARG A 93 -2.81 12.00 -22.59
C ARG A 93 -1.96 12.00 -23.86
N ILE A 94 -0.91 11.17 -23.92
CA ILE A 94 -0.07 11.06 -25.12
C ILE A 94 -0.91 10.61 -26.31
N ALA A 95 -1.79 9.62 -26.14
CA ALA A 95 -2.69 9.14 -27.18
C ALA A 95 -3.65 10.24 -27.68
N ILE A 96 -4.22 11.04 -26.76
CA ILE A 96 -5.08 12.18 -27.11
C ILE A 96 -4.30 13.22 -27.94
N TYR A 97 -3.09 13.60 -27.51
CA TYR A 97 -2.28 14.58 -28.23
C TYR A 97 -1.88 14.09 -29.64
N GLN A 98 -1.53 12.80 -29.77
CA GLN A 98 -1.23 12.21 -31.08
C GLN A 98 -2.44 12.26 -32.00
N ASN A 99 -3.61 11.84 -31.52
CA ASN A 99 -4.86 11.88 -32.31
C ASN A 99 -5.24 13.31 -32.70
N GLN A 100 -5.10 14.28 -31.80
CA GLN A 100 -5.34 15.69 -32.12
C GLN A 100 -4.37 16.21 -33.19
N SER A 101 -3.08 15.86 -33.11
CA SER A 101 -2.09 16.28 -34.10
C SER A 101 -2.39 15.73 -35.50
N LEU A 102 -2.88 14.49 -35.59
CA LEU A 102 -3.31 13.87 -36.85
C LEU A 102 -4.57 14.53 -37.38
N TYR A 103 -5.57 14.76 -36.51
CA TYR A 103 -6.81 15.46 -36.86
C TYR A 103 -6.54 16.87 -37.39
N PHE A 104 -5.70 17.67 -36.72
CA PHE A 104 -5.34 19.00 -37.19
C PHE A 104 -4.56 18.95 -38.51
N GLN A 105 -3.66 17.98 -38.70
CA GLN A 105 -2.95 17.83 -39.97
C GLN A 105 -3.89 17.45 -41.12
N GLU A 106 -4.87 16.59 -40.86
CA GLU A 106 -5.88 16.18 -41.84
C GLU A 106 -6.80 17.35 -42.20
N GLU A 107 -7.28 18.09 -41.20
CA GLU A 107 -8.12 19.27 -41.41
C GLU A 107 -7.34 20.37 -42.15
N LEU A 108 -6.07 20.61 -41.79
CA LEU A 108 -5.20 21.54 -42.51
C LEU A 108 -4.89 21.07 -43.93
N LYS A 109 -4.75 19.77 -44.19
CA LYS A 109 -4.59 19.23 -45.55
C LYS A 109 -5.87 19.42 -46.38
N LYS A 110 -7.04 19.25 -45.76
CA LYS A 110 -8.35 19.45 -46.40
C LYS A 110 -8.65 20.92 -46.66
N GLN A 111 -8.22 21.82 -45.77
CA GLN A 111 -8.30 23.28 -45.93
C GLN A 111 -7.14 23.87 -46.75
N ARG A 112 -6.14 23.08 -47.13
CA ARG A 112 -5.04 23.56 -47.97
C ARG A 112 -5.59 23.83 -49.37
N GLY A 113 -6.07 25.06 -49.56
CA GLY A 113 -6.41 25.62 -50.84
C GLY A 113 -5.20 25.62 -51.80
N PRO A 114 -5.40 26.06 -53.05
CA PRO A 114 -4.33 26.06 -54.05
C PRO A 114 -3.08 26.75 -53.50
N ALA A 115 -1.89 26.28 -53.93
CA ALA A 115 -0.61 26.70 -53.36
C ALA A 115 -0.53 28.23 -53.20
N PRO A 116 0.14 28.75 -52.16
CA PRO A 116 0.12 30.18 -51.82
C PRO A 116 0.51 31.12 -52.98
N ALA A 117 1.30 30.63 -53.94
CA ALA A 117 1.62 31.33 -55.18
C ALA A 117 0.37 31.53 -56.08
N TRP A 118 -0.50 30.53 -56.21
CA TRP A 118 -1.73 30.60 -57.00
C TRP A 118 -2.78 31.50 -56.37
N THR A 119 -2.90 31.54 -55.05
CA THR A 119 -3.80 32.49 -54.37
C THR A 119 -3.32 33.93 -54.53
N PHE A 120 -2.00 34.16 -54.49
CA PHE A 120 -1.42 35.48 -54.73
C PHE A 120 -1.61 35.95 -56.18
N VAL A 121 -1.26 35.10 -57.16
CA VAL A 121 -1.43 35.39 -58.59
C VAL A 121 -2.91 35.62 -58.93
N GLY A 122 -3.81 34.79 -58.40
CA GLY A 122 -5.25 34.96 -58.57
C GLY A 122 -5.77 36.28 -58.02
N GLY A 123 -5.29 36.70 -56.84
CA GLY A 123 -5.64 37.99 -56.26
C GLY A 123 -5.19 39.19 -57.10
N VAL A 124 -3.97 39.15 -57.65
CA VAL A 124 -3.45 40.21 -58.52
C VAL A 124 -4.28 40.32 -59.80
N ILE A 125 -4.55 39.20 -60.48
CA ILE A 125 -5.34 39.18 -61.72
C ILE A 125 -6.76 39.70 -61.47
N ALA A 126 -7.41 39.24 -60.40
CA ALA A 126 -8.77 39.68 -60.07
C ALA A 126 -8.85 41.19 -59.79
N GLY A 127 -7.88 41.75 -59.06
CA GLY A 127 -7.81 43.18 -58.77
C GLY A 127 -7.59 44.04 -60.03
N SER A 128 -6.73 43.60 -60.95
CA SER A 128 -6.53 44.27 -62.23
C SER A 128 -7.80 44.28 -63.08
N VAL A 129 -8.48 43.14 -63.20
CA VAL A 129 -9.76 43.04 -63.95
C VAL A 129 -10.83 43.95 -63.34
N LEU A 130 -10.94 43.97 -62.00
CA LEU A 130 -11.89 44.82 -61.31
C LEU A 130 -11.66 46.31 -61.60
N THR A 131 -10.40 46.74 -61.63
CA THR A 131 -10.03 48.14 -61.88
C THR A 131 -10.36 48.56 -63.32
N ILE A 132 -10.15 47.67 -64.28
CA ILE A 132 -10.52 47.91 -65.69
C ILE A 132 -12.05 47.97 -65.82
N ALA A 133 -12.77 47.06 -65.17
CA ALA A 133 -14.22 47.00 -65.21
C ALA A 133 -14.87 48.27 -64.59
N THR A 134 -14.35 48.77 -63.47
CA THR A 134 -14.88 49.98 -62.85
C THR A 134 -14.61 51.23 -63.68
N ALA A 135 -13.42 51.33 -64.30
CA ALA A 135 -13.12 52.42 -65.22
C ALA A 135 -14.08 52.45 -66.43
N TYR A 136 -14.38 51.29 -67.00
CA TYR A 136 -15.33 51.16 -68.12
C TYR A 136 -16.79 51.43 -67.70
N ALA A 137 -17.17 51.02 -66.49
CA ALA A 137 -18.49 51.32 -65.96
C ALA A 137 -18.70 52.83 -65.75
N LEU A 138 -17.66 53.55 -65.30
CA LEU A 138 -17.71 55.00 -65.10
C LEU A 138 -17.79 55.77 -66.42
N SER A 139 -17.05 55.37 -67.46
CA SER A 139 -17.14 56.03 -68.76
C SER A 139 -18.54 55.95 -69.36
N ASN A 140 -19.21 54.80 -69.21
CA ASN A 140 -20.57 54.61 -69.74
C ASN A 140 -21.65 55.42 -68.99
N VAL A 141 -21.39 55.83 -67.74
CA VAL A 141 -22.31 56.66 -66.95
C VAL A 141 -22.11 58.15 -67.24
N LEU A 142 -20.90 58.57 -67.62
CA LEU A 142 -20.57 59.96 -67.94
C LEU A 142 -20.89 60.34 -69.39
N GLU A 143 -20.98 59.35 -70.28
CA GLU A 143 -21.29 59.54 -71.71
C GLU A 143 -22.81 59.58 -72.00
N ASN A 144 -23.66 59.42 -70.97
CA ASN A 144 -25.13 59.42 -71.04
C ASN A 144 -25.72 60.54 -70.19
#